data_AF-A0A4Q4Y2F8-F1
#
_entry.id   AF-A0A4Q4Y2F8-F1
#
_cell.length_a   1.000
_cell.length_b   1.000
_cell.length_c   1.000
_cell.angle_alpha   90.00
_cell.angle_beta   90.00
_cell.angle_gamma   90.00
#
_symmetry.space_group_name_H-M   'P 1'
#
loop_
_entity.id
_entity.type
_entity.pdbx_description
1 polymer ?
#
loop_
_entity_poly.entity_id
_entity_poly.type
_entity_poly.pdbx_seq_one_letter_code
_entity_poly.pdbx_strand_id
1 'polypeptide(L)'
;MRTIALLALASLALTKPTVYLIRHGEKPKDGNGLNEEGEQRAQCLRTVFGVGSEYSITHIMAQTPKSNGKGKRPYDTVKPLADDLGLTVDISCDRDDSKCVADFVNGYTADGNILIW
;
A
#
# COMPACT_ATOMS: atom_id res chain seq x y z
N MET A 1 -44.09 -21.20 -25.81
CA MET A 1 -43.06 -21.46 -24.78
C MET A 1 -42.35 -20.15 -24.47
N ARG A 2 -42.48 -19.63 -23.25
CA ARG A 2 -41.73 -18.45 -22.77
C ARG A 2 -40.57 -18.96 -21.92
N THR A 3 -39.36 -18.89 -22.45
CA THR A 3 -38.12 -19.15 -21.70
C THR A 3 -37.87 -17.97 -20.77
N ILE A 4 -38.01 -18.19 -19.47
CA ILE A 4 -37.60 -17.25 -18.43
C ILE A 4 -36.12 -17.53 -18.15
N ALA A 5 -35.24 -16.62 -18.55
CA ALA A 5 -33.83 -16.68 -18.17
C ALA A 5 -33.69 -16.18 -16.72
N LEU A 6 -33.33 -17.07 -15.79
CA LEU A 6 -32.91 -16.67 -14.45
C LEU A 6 -31.48 -16.11 -14.53
N LEU A 7 -31.32 -14.80 -14.34
CA LEU A 7 -30.01 -14.24 -13.98
C LEU A 7 -29.75 -14.56 -12.51
N ALA A 8 -28.80 -15.46 -12.24
CA ALA A 8 -28.25 -15.65 -10.90
C ALA A 8 -27.31 -14.47 -10.59
N LEU A 9 -27.75 -13.58 -9.69
CA LEU A 9 -26.88 -12.58 -9.08
C LEU A 9 -26.01 -13.28 -8.03
N ALA A 10 -24.78 -13.66 -8.41
CA ALA A 10 -23.79 -14.13 -7.46
C ALA A 10 -23.44 -12.98 -6.50
N SER A 11 -23.66 -13.20 -5.21
CA SER A 11 -23.21 -12.28 -4.16
C SER A 11 -21.68 -12.36 -4.10
N LEU A 12 -20.99 -11.32 -4.55
CA LEU A 12 -19.55 -11.20 -4.30
C LEU A 12 -19.37 -10.99 -2.80
N ALA A 13 -18.99 -12.06 -2.09
CA ALA A 13 -18.57 -11.94 -0.70
C ALA A 13 -17.28 -11.12 -0.68
N LEU A 14 -17.36 -9.91 -0.14
CA LEU A 14 -16.20 -9.04 0.04
C LEU A 14 -15.25 -9.70 1.05
N THR A 15 -14.13 -10.24 0.57
CA THR A 15 -13.09 -10.79 1.43
C THR A 15 -12.43 -9.64 2.17
N LYS A 16 -12.23 -9.77 3.49
CA LYS A 16 -11.49 -8.76 4.25
C LYS A 16 -10.06 -8.67 3.71
N PRO A 17 -9.51 -7.45 3.54
CA PRO A 17 -8.14 -7.29 3.06
C PRO A 17 -7.15 -7.86 4.07
N THR A 18 -6.07 -8.46 3.58
CA THR A 18 -4.87 -8.66 4.36
C THR A 18 -4.10 -7.35 4.41
N VAL A 19 -3.63 -6.99 5.61
CA VAL A 19 -2.79 -5.81 5.82
C VAL A 19 -1.34 -6.26 6.00
N TYR A 20 -0.47 -5.82 5.11
CA TYR A 20 0.97 -6.04 5.17
C TYR A 20 1.63 -4.80 5.76
N LEU A 21 2.35 -4.96 6.87
CA LEU A 21 3.10 -3.89 7.51
C LEU A 21 4.59 -4.06 7.20
N ILE A 22 5.22 -3.06 6.61
CA ILE A 22 6.65 -3.08 6.29
C ILE A 22 7.39 -1.90 6.90
N ARG A 23 8.65 -2.11 7.26
CA ARG A 23 9.55 -1.05 7.73
C ARG A 23 10.21 -0.35 6.55
N HIS A 24 10.68 0.89 6.76
CA HIS A 24 11.36 1.68 5.72
C HIS A 24 12.67 1.05 5.34
N GLY A 25 13.08 1.32 4.11
CA GLY A 25 14.45 1.10 3.68
C GLY A 25 15.47 1.81 4.54
N GLU A 26 16.66 1.26 4.47
CA GLU A 26 17.83 1.66 5.22
C GLU A 26 18.13 3.15 5.02
N LYS A 27 18.65 3.78 6.08
CA LYS A 27 18.86 5.22 6.14
C LYS A 27 20.35 5.53 6.27
N PRO A 28 20.81 6.67 5.72
CA PRO A 28 22.16 7.14 5.98
C PRO A 28 22.33 7.53 7.46
N LYS A 29 23.58 7.71 7.87
CA LYS A 29 23.91 8.27 9.19
C LYS A 29 23.25 9.64 9.36
N ASP A 30 23.39 10.48 8.35
CA ASP A 30 22.86 11.85 8.28
C ASP A 30 21.98 12.04 7.03
N GLY A 31 20.90 12.81 7.16
CA GLY A 31 19.94 13.08 6.08
C GLY A 31 18.59 12.36 6.25
N ASN A 32 17.59 12.76 5.45
CA ASN A 32 16.20 12.38 5.65
C ASN A 32 15.70 11.23 4.75
N GLY A 33 16.40 10.91 3.65
CA GLY A 33 16.01 9.89 2.69
C GLY A 33 16.56 8.49 3.01
N LEU A 34 16.47 7.60 2.02
CA LEU A 34 17.09 6.28 2.04
C LEU A 34 18.59 6.39 1.71
N ASN A 35 19.37 5.41 2.14
CA ASN A 35 20.72 5.20 1.61
C ASN A 35 20.66 4.23 0.41
N GLU A 36 21.79 3.91 -0.19
CA GLU A 36 21.87 3.01 -1.35
C GLU A 36 21.22 1.63 -1.09
N GLU A 37 21.44 1.06 0.10
CA GLU A 37 20.80 -0.21 0.51
C GLU A 37 19.27 -0.07 0.63
N GLY A 38 18.78 1.04 1.18
CA GLY A 38 17.36 1.33 1.30
C GLY A 38 16.68 1.54 -0.06
N GLU A 39 17.37 2.20 -1.00
CA GLU A 39 16.92 2.33 -2.38
C GLU A 39 16.87 0.96 -3.07
N GLN A 40 17.87 0.10 -2.86
CA GLN A 40 17.84 -1.28 -3.36
C GLN A 40 16.66 -2.06 -2.79
N ARG A 41 16.38 -1.94 -1.48
CA ARG A 41 15.18 -2.55 -0.87
C ARG A 41 13.90 -2.05 -1.51
N ALA A 42 13.77 -0.73 -1.75
CA ALA A 42 12.60 -0.16 -2.42
C ALA A 42 12.39 -0.76 -3.82
N GLN A 43 13.49 -1.00 -4.55
CA GLN A 43 13.42 -1.71 -5.83
C GLN A 43 13.01 -3.18 -5.67
N CYS A 44 13.52 -3.89 -4.66
CA CYS A 44 13.14 -5.29 -4.41
C CYS A 44 11.65 -5.46 -4.10
N LEU A 45 10.99 -4.48 -3.48
CA LEU A 45 9.55 -4.54 -3.22
C LEU A 45 8.72 -4.68 -4.50
N ARG A 46 9.20 -4.13 -5.63
CA ARG A 46 8.56 -4.27 -6.94
C ARG A 46 8.48 -5.72 -7.40
N THR A 47 9.46 -6.55 -7.04
CA THR A 47 9.48 -7.98 -7.37
C THR A 47 8.61 -8.80 -6.41
N VAL A 48 8.52 -8.39 -5.15
CA VAL A 48 7.76 -9.13 -4.13
C VAL A 48 6.26 -8.84 -4.24
N PHE A 49 5.88 -7.57 -4.33
CA PHE A 49 4.50 -7.10 -4.25
C PHE A 49 3.95 -6.57 -5.57
N GLY A 50 4.73 -6.65 -6.67
CA GLY A 50 4.36 -6.11 -7.97
C GLY A 50 3.20 -6.83 -8.66
N VAL A 51 2.98 -6.45 -9.91
CA VAL A 51 1.92 -7.00 -10.76
C VAL A 51 2.02 -8.52 -10.84
N GLY A 52 0.90 -9.21 -10.61
CA GLY A 52 0.82 -10.67 -10.64
C GLY A 52 1.38 -11.37 -9.38
N SER A 53 1.81 -10.62 -8.36
CA SER A 53 2.14 -11.20 -7.07
C SER A 53 0.91 -11.80 -6.39
N GLU A 54 1.11 -12.86 -5.61
CA GLU A 54 0.05 -13.47 -4.80
C GLU A 54 -0.51 -12.51 -3.74
N TYR A 55 0.30 -11.51 -3.36
CA TYR A 55 -0.09 -10.49 -2.40
C TYR A 55 -1.18 -9.55 -2.90
N SER A 56 -1.38 -9.41 -4.21
CA SER A 56 -2.49 -8.64 -4.80
C SER A 56 -2.70 -7.25 -4.15
N ILE A 57 -1.64 -6.45 -4.09
CA ILE A 57 -1.68 -5.11 -3.48
C ILE A 57 -2.50 -4.16 -4.34
N THR A 58 -3.54 -3.58 -3.75
CA THR A 58 -4.45 -2.63 -4.40
C THR A 58 -4.54 -1.29 -3.66
N HIS A 59 -3.91 -1.18 -2.48
CA HIS A 59 -3.73 0.08 -1.77
C HIS A 59 -2.37 0.14 -1.09
N ILE A 60 -1.72 1.31 -1.15
CA ILE A 60 -0.44 1.57 -0.49
C ILE A 60 -0.58 2.82 0.36
N MET A 61 -0.27 2.71 1.65
CA MET A 61 -0.28 3.83 2.59
C MET A 61 1.11 4.03 3.20
N ALA A 62 1.50 5.28 3.41
CA ALA A 62 2.72 5.65 4.11
C ALA A 62 2.54 6.99 4.84
N GLN A 63 3.36 7.24 5.86
CA GLN A 63 3.38 8.54 6.54
C GLN A 63 3.55 9.71 5.55
N THR A 64 2.82 10.81 5.78
CA THR A 64 3.03 12.11 5.12
C THR A 64 4.44 12.67 5.35
N PRO A 65 5.24 12.89 4.29
CA PRO A 65 6.52 13.57 4.42
C PRO A 65 6.32 15.02 4.86
N LYS A 66 7.11 15.48 5.84
CA LYS A 66 7.11 16.90 6.24
C LYS A 66 7.78 17.76 5.16
N SER A 67 7.44 19.04 5.10
CA SER A 67 8.03 19.99 4.14
C SER A 67 9.56 20.11 4.21
N ASN A 68 10.15 19.84 5.38
CA ASN A 68 11.61 19.78 5.58
C ASN A 68 12.23 18.41 5.25
N GLY A 69 11.47 17.52 4.60
CA GLY A 69 11.86 16.16 4.22
C GLY A 69 11.83 15.13 5.34
N LYS A 70 11.60 15.50 6.61
CA LYS A 70 11.53 14.53 7.71
C LYS A 70 10.37 13.56 7.49
N GLY A 71 10.64 12.28 7.72
CA GLY A 71 9.63 11.23 7.52
C GLY A 71 9.34 10.94 6.06
N LYS A 72 10.27 11.18 5.11
CA LYS A 72 10.07 10.81 3.69
C LYS A 72 10.39 9.35 3.36
N ARG A 73 11.26 8.70 4.12
CA ARG A 73 11.65 7.28 3.93
C ARG A 73 10.49 6.30 3.74
N PRO A 74 9.41 6.36 4.54
CA PRO A 74 8.15 5.64 4.28
C PRO A 74 7.75 5.63 2.81
N TYR A 75 7.55 6.86 2.33
CA TYR A 75 7.03 7.16 1.03
C TYR A 75 8.03 6.71 -0.03
N ASP A 76 9.31 7.05 0.15
CA ASP A 76 10.37 6.64 -0.78
C ASP A 76 10.48 5.11 -0.91
N THR A 77 10.26 4.38 0.19
CA THR A 77 10.38 2.91 0.21
C THR A 77 9.32 2.27 -0.68
N VAL A 78 8.10 2.78 -0.67
CA VAL A 78 6.96 2.18 -1.37
C VAL A 78 6.64 2.84 -2.72
N LYS A 79 7.16 4.04 -2.97
CA LYS A 79 6.86 4.83 -4.18
C LYS A 79 7.18 4.09 -5.49
N PRO A 80 8.33 3.42 -5.66
CA PRO A 80 8.62 2.69 -6.90
C PRO A 80 7.62 1.57 -7.18
N LEU A 81 7.18 0.85 -6.14
CA LEU A 81 6.15 -0.18 -6.27
C LEU A 81 4.79 0.43 -6.62
N ALA A 82 4.40 1.54 -5.97
CA ALA A 82 3.14 2.23 -6.27
C ALA A 82 3.09 2.67 -7.74
N ASP A 83 4.19 3.22 -8.24
CA ASP A 83 4.30 3.65 -9.65
C ASP A 83 4.10 2.48 -10.63
N ASP A 84 4.74 1.33 -10.38
CA ASP A 84 4.59 0.13 -11.21
C ASP A 84 3.17 -0.44 -11.20
N LEU A 85 2.48 -0.35 -10.05
CA LEU A 85 1.10 -0.80 -9.90
C LEU A 85 0.08 0.22 -10.43
N GLY A 86 0.52 1.43 -10.82
CA GLY A 86 -0.38 2.52 -11.21
C GLY A 86 -1.19 3.09 -10.03
N LEU A 87 -0.69 2.96 -8.81
CA LEU A 87 -1.30 3.43 -7.57
C LEU A 87 -0.67 4.75 -7.11
N THR A 88 -1.43 5.54 -6.37
CA THR A 88 -0.87 6.62 -5.56
C THR A 88 -0.54 6.11 -4.16
N VAL A 89 0.49 6.68 -3.54
CA VAL A 89 0.76 6.43 -2.11
C VAL A 89 -0.16 7.32 -1.29
N ASP A 90 -1.05 6.70 -0.52
CA ASP A 90 -1.90 7.38 0.44
C ASP A 90 -1.05 7.90 1.60
N ILE A 91 -1.04 9.22 1.74
CA ILE A 91 -0.30 9.97 2.76
C ILE A 91 -1.24 10.78 3.64
N SER A 92 -2.49 10.33 3.82
CA SER A 92 -3.50 11.05 4.60
C SER A 92 -3.34 10.91 6.11
N CYS A 93 -2.70 9.84 6.59
CA CYS A 93 -2.47 9.61 8.02
C CYS A 93 -1.08 10.08 8.47
N ASP A 94 -1.04 10.76 9.61
CA ASP A 94 0.19 11.18 10.28
C ASP A 94 0.87 10.00 11.00
N ARG A 95 2.18 10.13 11.27
CA ARG A 95 3.04 9.07 11.86
C ARG A 95 2.45 8.37 13.07
N ASP A 96 1.88 9.16 13.99
CA ASP A 96 1.44 8.68 15.30
C ASP A 96 -0.10 8.53 15.34
N ASP A 97 -0.78 8.68 14.19
CA ASP A 97 -2.23 8.59 14.06
C ASP A 97 -2.67 7.17 13.69
N SER A 98 -2.44 6.24 14.61
CA SER A 98 -2.89 4.84 14.45
C SER A 98 -4.41 4.72 14.31
N LYS A 99 -5.19 5.70 14.81
CA LYS A 99 -6.65 5.72 14.67
C LYS A 99 -7.05 5.99 13.23
N CYS A 100 -6.43 6.96 12.57
CA CYS A 100 -6.63 7.22 11.14
C CYS A 100 -6.39 5.96 10.30
N VAL A 101 -5.29 5.25 10.56
CA VAL A 101 -4.96 4.00 9.85
C VAL A 101 -6.01 2.92 10.12
N ALA A 102 -6.42 2.74 11.38
CA ALA A 102 -7.43 1.75 11.75
C ALA A 102 -8.80 2.06 11.12
N ASP A 103 -9.21 3.34 11.12
CA ASP A 103 -10.47 3.78 10.51
C ASP A 103 -10.44 3.52 8.99
N PHE A 104 -9.32 3.80 8.31
CA PHE A 104 -9.14 3.47 6.90
C PHE A 104 -9.27 1.96 6.63
N VAL A 105 -8.49 1.14 7.35
CA VAL A 105 -8.47 -0.33 7.16
C VAL A 105 -9.86 -0.93 7.42
N ASN A 106 -10.57 -0.49 8.46
CA ASN A 106 -11.91 -0.96 8.79
C ASN A 106 -12.96 -0.55 7.74
N GLY A 107 -12.74 0.56 7.04
CA GLY A 107 -13.59 1.06 5.96
C GLY A 107 -13.22 0.55 4.57
N TYR A 108 -12.14 -0.25 4.43
CA TYR A 108 -11.66 -0.69 3.13
C TYR A 108 -12.57 -1.77 2.54
N THR A 109 -13.17 -1.47 1.39
CA THR A 109 -14.12 -2.35 0.70
C THR A 109 -13.73 -2.71 -0.73
N ALA A 110 -12.54 -2.32 -1.17
CA ALA A 110 -12.05 -2.71 -2.49
C ALA A 110 -11.49 -4.14 -2.47
N ASP A 111 -11.45 -4.78 -3.63
CA ASP A 111 -10.78 -6.06 -3.79
C ASP A 111 -9.26 -5.90 -3.60
N GLY A 112 -8.61 -6.96 -3.13
CA GLY A 112 -7.16 -7.00 -2.90
C GLY A 112 -6.73 -6.60 -1.49
N ASN A 113 -5.45 -6.32 -1.33
CA ASN A 113 -4.79 -6.17 -0.04
C ASN A 113 -4.10 -4.80 0.11
N ILE A 114 -3.85 -4.44 1.37
CA ILE A 114 -3.28 -3.14 1.75
C ILE A 114 -1.82 -3.35 2.17
N LEU A 115 -0.91 -2.57 1.60
CA LEU A 115 0.47 -2.44 2.07
C LEU A 115 0.62 -1.12 2.83
N ILE A 116 1.01 -1.19 4.09
CA ILE A 116 1.21 -0.01 4.94
C ILE A 116 2.67 0.04 5.38
N TRP A 117 3.18 1.25 5.36
CA TRP A 117 4.38 1.63 6.06
C TRP A 117 4.07 2.42 7.32
#